data_AF-A0A158M2A4-F1
#
_entry.id   AF-A0A158M2A4-F1
#
_cell.length_a   1.000
_cell.length_b   1.000
_cell.length_c   1.000
_cell.angle_alpha   90.00
_cell.angle_beta   90.00
_cell.angle_gamma   90.00
#
_symmetry.space_group_name_H-M   'P 1'
#
loop_
_entity.id
_entity.type
_entity.pdbx_description
1 polymer ?
#
loop_
_entity_poly.entity_id
_entity_poly.type
_entity_poly.pdbx_seq_one_letter_code
_entity_poly.pdbx_strand_id
1 'polypeptide(L)'
;MDSVTQAVLGAGIQATLLGRWQGRRALVYGAILATLPDLDVVISYPDPVFSMTYHRGFSHSIFVLTALAALLAWLIRKRWPGAPYFIGRLFLTVWLVLITYPLLDAFTVYGTQLFWPLAFTPESWSAVFIIDPLYTVPLLLAVLAAAAVGVSRTM
;
A
#
# COMPACT_ATOMS: atom_id res chain seq x y z
N MET A 1 2.85 -1.63 -10.78
CA MET A 1 2.26 -2.99 -10.85
C MET A 1 0.76 -2.86 -11.05
N ASP A 2 0.05 -3.92 -11.42
CA ASP A 2 -1.41 -3.86 -11.57
C ASP A 2 -2.13 -3.63 -10.24
N SER A 3 -3.27 -2.93 -10.29
CA SER A 3 -4.02 -2.54 -9.09
C SER A 3 -4.59 -3.73 -8.30
N VAL A 4 -4.83 -4.87 -8.95
CA VAL A 4 -5.32 -6.07 -8.27
C VAL A 4 -4.24 -6.61 -7.35
N THR A 5 -3.01 -6.75 -7.84
CA THR A 5 -1.89 -7.18 -7.00
C THR A 5 -1.68 -6.26 -5.81
N GLN A 6 -1.73 -4.95 -6.04
CA GLN A 6 -1.54 -3.97 -4.97
C GLN A 6 -2.64 -4.04 -3.90
N ALA A 7 -3.90 -4.13 -4.32
CA ALA A 7 -5.03 -4.27 -3.41
C ALA A 7 -4.94 -5.55 -2.58
N VAL A 8 -4.55 -6.67 -3.20
CA VAL A 8 -4.41 -7.96 -2.53
C VAL A 8 -3.24 -7.94 -1.54
N LEU A 9 -2.10 -7.33 -1.91
CA LEU A 9 -0.96 -7.17 -1.00
C LEU A 9 -1.31 -6.31 0.21
N GLY A 10 -1.95 -5.16 0.00
CA GLY A 10 -2.44 -4.31 1.07
C GLY A 10 -3.41 -5.03 2.00
N ALA A 11 -4.37 -5.77 1.43
CA ALA A 11 -5.30 -6.60 2.20
C ALA A 11 -4.56 -7.64 3.06
N GLY A 12 -3.56 -8.33 2.52
CA GLY A 12 -2.74 -9.30 3.22
C GLY A 12 -1.97 -8.70 4.40
N ILE A 13 -1.30 -7.56 4.19
CA ILE A 13 -0.54 -6.86 5.23
C ILE A 13 -1.47 -6.39 6.37
N GLN A 14 -2.59 -5.76 6.04
CA GLN A 14 -3.55 -5.30 7.05
C GLN A 14 -4.17 -6.46 7.82
N ALA A 15 -4.53 -7.55 7.14
CA ALA A 15 -5.08 -8.75 7.74
C ALA A 15 -4.09 -9.44 8.69
N THR A 16 -2.83 -9.58 8.30
CA THR A 16 -1.80 -10.21 9.13
C THR A 16 -1.49 -9.39 10.39
N LEU A 17 -1.45 -8.07 10.30
CA LEU A 17 -1.07 -7.22 11.42
C LEU A 17 -2.24 -6.80 12.32
N LEU A 18 -3.42 -6.51 11.76
CA LEU A 18 -4.58 -5.99 12.48
C LEU A 18 -5.82 -6.89 12.43
N GLY A 19 -5.80 -7.98 11.67
CA GLY A 19 -6.93 -8.88 11.48
C GLY A 19 -7.46 -9.52 12.75
N ARG A 20 -6.64 -9.73 13.79
CA ARG A 20 -7.12 -10.24 15.09
C ARG A 20 -8.11 -9.30 15.79
N TRP A 21 -8.09 -8.01 15.48
CA TRP A 21 -9.01 -7.03 16.07
C TRP A 21 -10.06 -6.51 15.07
N GLN A 22 -9.68 -6.36 13.81
CA GLN A 22 -10.56 -5.83 12.76
C GLN A 22 -11.33 -6.95 12.02
N GLY A 23 -10.98 -8.22 12.25
CA GLY A 23 -11.57 -9.37 11.58
C GLY A 23 -11.43 -9.30 10.07
N ARG A 24 -12.46 -9.74 9.35
CA ARG A 24 -12.50 -9.71 7.87
C ARG A 24 -12.46 -8.28 7.29
N ARG A 25 -12.86 -7.26 8.06
CA ARG A 25 -12.80 -5.86 7.61
C ARG A 25 -11.36 -5.39 7.39
N ALA A 26 -10.39 -6.03 8.05
CA ALA A 26 -8.97 -5.76 7.81
C ALA A 26 -8.58 -5.94 6.34
N LEU A 27 -9.13 -6.94 5.65
CA LEU A 27 -8.84 -7.18 4.23
C LEU A 27 -9.29 -5.99 3.38
N VAL A 28 -10.50 -5.49 3.62
CA VAL A 28 -11.07 -4.35 2.90
C VAL A 28 -10.29 -3.07 3.21
N TYR A 29 -9.96 -2.81 4.48
CA TYR A 29 -9.18 -1.64 4.86
C TYR A 29 -7.80 -1.63 4.21
N GLY A 30 -7.12 -2.79 4.17
CA GLY A 30 -5.83 -2.90 3.51
C GLY A 30 -5.91 -2.68 2.00
N ALA A 31 -6.92 -3.26 1.34
CA ALA A 31 -7.14 -3.06 -0.09
C ALA A 31 -7.39 -1.58 -0.44
N ILE A 32 -8.22 -0.88 0.34
CA ILE A 32 -8.49 0.55 0.14
C ILE A 32 -7.25 1.40 0.44
N LEU A 33 -6.50 1.09 1.50
CA LEU A 33 -5.28 1.83 1.81
C LEU A 33 -4.23 1.68 0.70
N ALA A 34 -4.15 0.50 0.06
CA ALA A 34 -3.24 0.26 -1.04
C ALA A 34 -3.59 1.04 -2.31
N THR A 35 -4.81 1.58 -2.47
CA THR A 35 -5.10 2.45 -3.63
C THR A 35 -4.64 3.89 -3.45
N LEU A 36 -4.24 4.29 -2.23
CA LEU A 36 -3.89 5.69 -1.92
C LEU A 36 -2.72 6.24 -2.74
N PRO A 37 -1.61 5.51 -2.97
CA PRO A 37 -0.48 6.04 -3.75
C PRO A 37 -0.87 6.42 -5.18
N ASP A 38 -1.77 5.65 -5.80
CA ASP A 38 -2.24 5.89 -7.19
C ASP A 38 -3.35 6.94 -7.30
N LEU A 39 -3.85 7.50 -6.19
CA LEU A 39 -4.88 8.55 -6.27
C LEU A 39 -4.34 9.87 -6.86
N ASP A 40 -3.04 9.98 -7.08
CA ASP A 40 -2.45 11.06 -7.86
C ASP A 40 -2.87 11.06 -9.34
N VAL A 41 -3.49 9.97 -9.83
CA VAL A 41 -4.21 9.94 -11.11
C VAL A 41 -5.31 11.00 -11.22
N VAL A 42 -5.85 11.44 -10.09
CA VAL A 42 -6.89 12.49 -10.03
C VAL A 42 -6.28 13.90 -10.19
N ILE A 43 -4.98 14.04 -10.00
CA ILE A 43 -4.27 15.32 -10.19
C ILE A 43 -4.02 15.50 -11.69
N SER A 44 -4.76 16.42 -12.31
CA SER A 44 -4.57 16.79 -13.71
C SER A 44 -3.30 17.63 -13.85
N TYR A 45 -2.27 17.06 -14.49
CA TYR A 45 -1.07 17.80 -14.85
C TYR A 45 -1.24 18.52 -16.21
N PRO A 46 -0.62 19.70 -16.40
CA PRO A 46 -0.84 20.52 -17.59
C PRO A 46 -0.34 19.91 -18.92
N ASP A 47 0.59 18.96 -18.86
CA ASP A 47 1.25 18.36 -20.02
C ASP A 47 1.50 16.86 -19.79
N PRO A 48 1.37 15.99 -20.82
CA PRO A 48 1.67 14.55 -20.73
C PRO A 48 3.06 14.22 -20.15
N VAL A 49 4.07 15.04 -20.42
CA VAL A 49 5.43 14.86 -19.88
C VAL A 49 5.44 15.08 -18.37
N PHE A 50 4.71 16.08 -17.88
CA PHE A 50 4.52 16.31 -16.45
C PHE A 50 3.71 15.18 -15.81
N SER A 51 2.63 14.73 -16.45
CA SER A 51 1.86 13.60 -15.94
C SER A 51 2.73 12.34 -15.77
N MET A 52 3.55 11.97 -16.76
CA MET A 52 4.47 10.83 -16.61
C MET A 52 5.58 11.05 -15.59
N THR A 53 6.11 12.27 -15.47
CA THR A 53 7.21 12.58 -14.55
C THR A 53 6.75 12.61 -13.09
N TYR A 54 5.50 13.02 -12.84
CA TYR A 54 4.97 13.21 -11.49
C TYR A 54 4.01 12.10 -11.02
N HIS A 55 3.44 11.26 -11.92
CA HIS A 55 2.59 10.11 -11.55
C HIS A 55 3.27 9.03 -10.71
N ARG A 56 4.59 9.10 -10.56
CA ARG A 56 5.37 8.21 -9.66
C ARG A 56 6.44 8.99 -8.91
N GLY A 57 6.14 10.28 -8.68
CA GLY A 57 6.99 11.24 -8.01
C GLY A 57 6.63 11.34 -6.53
N PHE A 58 6.03 12.47 -6.17
CA PHE A 58 5.63 12.80 -4.79
C PHE A 58 4.77 11.72 -4.12
N SER A 59 3.77 11.20 -4.83
CA SER A 59 2.80 10.20 -4.33
C SER A 59 3.42 8.85 -3.95
N HIS A 60 4.55 8.52 -4.58
CA HIS A 60 5.28 7.27 -4.41
C HIS A 60 6.55 7.43 -3.56
N SER A 61 6.81 8.65 -3.06
CA SER A 61 7.95 8.95 -2.21
C SER A 61 7.82 8.26 -0.86
N ILE A 62 8.89 7.58 -0.43
CA ILE A 62 8.98 6.97 0.89
C ILE A 62 8.81 8.02 1.99
N PHE A 63 9.32 9.23 1.80
CA PHE A 63 9.21 10.30 2.79
C PHE A 63 7.77 10.80 2.94
N VAL A 64 7.09 11.03 1.80
CA VAL A 64 5.70 11.51 1.76
C VAL A 64 4.76 10.46 2.33
N LEU A 65 4.92 9.20 1.90
CA LEU A 65 4.10 8.09 2.37
C LEU A 65 4.36 7.77 3.85
N THR A 66 5.58 7.97 4.35
CA THR A 66 5.87 7.85 5.79
C THR A 66 5.15 8.92 6.61
N ALA A 67 5.18 10.17 6.15
CA ALA A 67 4.46 11.26 6.79
C ALA A 67 2.93 11.03 6.73
N LEU A 68 2.42 10.58 5.58
CA LEU A 68 1.01 10.23 5.39
C LEU A 68 0.60 9.08 6.33
N ALA A 69 1.43 8.04 6.46
CA ALA A 69 1.19 6.93 7.37
C ALA A 69 1.08 7.41 8.83
N ALA A 70 1.97 8.30 9.26
CA ALA A 70 1.94 8.88 10.60
C ALA A 70 0.66 9.71 10.82
N LEU A 71 0.29 10.54 9.84
CA LEU A 71 -0.92 11.35 9.87
C LEU A 71 -2.18 10.46 9.95
N LEU A 72 -2.28 9.44 9.11
CA LEU A 72 -3.41 8.51 9.09
C LEU A 72 -3.51 7.72 10.39
N ALA A 73 -2.39 7.20 10.90
CA ALA A 73 -2.37 6.47 12.17
C ALA A 73 -2.81 7.38 13.33
N TRP A 74 -2.36 8.63 13.35
CA TRP A 74 -2.79 9.62 14.34
C TRP A 74 -4.29 9.95 14.21
N LEU A 75 -4.80 10.22 13.01
CA LEU A 75 -6.22 10.52 12.76
C LEU A 75 -7.13 9.36 13.16
N ILE A 76 -6.76 8.13 12.79
CA ILE A 76 -7.49 6.92 13.17
C ILE A 76 -7.45 6.76 14.68
N ARG A 77 -6.30 6.93 15.34
CA ARG A 77 -6.23 6.82 16.81
C ARG A 77 -7.04 7.92 17.51
N LYS A 78 -7.07 9.14 16.97
CA LYS A 78 -7.86 10.25 17.48
C LYS A 78 -9.36 9.98 17.33
N ARG A 79 -9.79 9.39 16.22
CA ARG A 79 -11.20 9.05 15.95
C ARG A 79 -11.67 7.84 16.76
N TRP A 80 -10.80 6.85 16.97
CA TRP A 80 -11.09 5.63 17.72
C TRP A 80 -10.07 5.41 18.85
N PRO A 81 -10.14 6.23 19.93
CA PRO A 81 -9.18 6.15 21.04
C PRO A 81 -9.29 4.83 21.81
N GLY A 82 -10.48 4.21 21.83
CA GLY A 82 -10.74 2.92 22.46
C GLY A 82 -10.32 1.70 21.63
N ALA A 83 -9.68 1.89 20.47
CA ALA A 83 -9.25 0.76 19.66
C ALA A 83 -8.27 -0.15 20.43
N PRO A 84 -8.45 -1.49 20.39
CA PRO A 84 -7.73 -2.46 21.22
C PRO A 84 -6.28 -2.73 20.77
N TYR A 85 -5.74 -1.93 19.86
CA TYR A 85 -4.38 -2.05 19.31
C TYR A 85 -3.57 -0.76 19.54
N PHE A 86 -2.26 -0.94 19.72
CA PHE A 86 -1.33 0.17 19.94
C PHE A 86 -1.15 1.04 18.70
N ILE A 87 -0.95 2.35 18.89
CA ILE A 87 -0.75 3.32 17.79
C ILE A 87 0.46 2.95 16.93
N GLY A 88 1.55 2.46 17.53
CA GLY A 88 2.74 2.03 16.78
C GLY A 88 2.48 0.85 15.86
N ARG A 89 1.61 -0.10 16.25
CA ARG A 89 1.22 -1.21 15.36
C ARG A 89 0.34 -0.71 14.22
N LEU A 90 -0.58 0.20 14.51
CA LEU A 90 -1.41 0.84 13.49
C LEU A 90 -0.54 1.60 12.48
N PHE A 91 0.39 2.43 12.97
CA PHE A 91 1.36 3.13 12.14
C PHE A 91 2.16 2.17 11.27
N LEU A 92 2.76 1.13 11.87
CA LEU A 92 3.53 0.13 11.13
C LEU A 92 2.69 -0.55 10.04
N THR A 93 1.42 -0.85 10.33
CA THR A 93 0.53 -1.50 9.38
C THR A 93 0.23 -0.58 8.19
N VAL A 94 -0.20 0.66 8.45
CA VAL A 94 -0.48 1.66 7.41
C VAL A 94 0.78 1.96 6.61
N TRP A 95 1.92 2.12 7.29
CA TRP A 95 3.21 2.37 6.69
C TRP A 95 3.63 1.24 5.75
N LEU A 96 3.52 -0.03 6.17
CA LEU A 96 3.84 -1.16 5.32
C LEU A 96 2.91 -1.25 4.10
N VAL A 97 1.61 -1.05 4.28
CA VAL A 97 0.67 -1.03 3.14
C VAL A 97 1.05 0.06 2.13
N LEU A 98 1.36 1.27 2.61
CA LEU A 98 1.71 2.39 1.74
C LEU A 98 3.09 2.24 1.09
N ILE A 99 4.11 1.76 1.81
CA ILE A 99 5.49 1.67 1.31
C ILE A 99 5.72 0.45 0.43
N THR A 100 5.05 -0.66 0.68
CA THR A 100 5.17 -1.84 -0.20
C THR A 100 4.63 -1.56 -1.60
N TYR A 101 3.71 -0.59 -1.74
CA TYR A 101 3.16 -0.18 -3.02
C TYR A 101 4.24 0.35 -3.99
N PRO A 102 4.92 1.49 -3.73
CA PRO A 102 5.93 2.03 -4.63
C PRO A 102 7.18 1.13 -4.68
N LEU A 103 7.48 0.37 -3.62
CA LEU A 103 8.55 -0.62 -3.66
C LEU A 103 8.27 -1.69 -4.71
N LEU A 104 7.06 -2.24 -4.72
CA LEU A 104 6.65 -3.23 -5.72
C LEU A 104 6.64 -2.63 -7.14
N ASP A 105 6.30 -1.35 -7.26
CA ASP A 105 6.40 -0.63 -8.53
C ASP A 105 7.85 -0.45 -9.00
N ALA A 106 8.81 -0.23 -8.10
CA ALA A 106 10.23 -0.19 -8.41
C ALA A 106 10.80 -1.54 -8.89
N PHE A 107 10.16 -2.68 -8.55
CA PHE A 107 10.52 -3.98 -9.12
C PHE A 107 10.09 -4.13 -10.59
N THR A 108 9.25 -3.25 -11.11
CA THR A 108 8.85 -3.24 -12.52
C THR A 108 9.83 -2.41 -13.37
N VAL A 109 9.63 -2.42 -14.70
CA VAL A 109 10.43 -1.63 -15.66
C VAL A 109 10.08 -0.13 -15.59
N TYR A 110 8.96 0.23 -14.98
CA TYR A 110 8.47 1.60 -14.92
C TYR A 110 9.11 2.33 -13.74
N GLY A 111 10.11 3.17 -14.04
CA GLY A 111 10.85 3.95 -13.07
C GLY A 111 9.98 4.63 -12.02
N THR A 112 10.33 4.48 -10.74
CA THR A 112 9.58 5.02 -9.60
C THR A 112 10.52 5.91 -8.75
N GLN A 113 10.12 7.14 -8.43
CA GLN A 113 10.95 8.09 -7.70
C GLN A 113 10.82 7.90 -6.18
N LEU A 114 11.31 6.77 -5.67
CA LEU A 114 11.22 6.39 -4.25
C LEU A 114 11.75 7.47 -3.29
N PHE A 115 12.81 8.16 -3.69
CA PHE A 115 13.53 9.12 -2.85
C PHE A 115 13.19 10.59 -3.14
N TRP A 116 12.15 10.88 -3.93
CA TRP A 116 11.68 12.25 -4.13
C TRP A 116 11.46 12.94 -2.77
N PRO A 117 11.90 14.19 -2.52
CA PRO A 117 12.37 15.20 -3.49
C PRO A 117 13.87 15.19 -3.76
N LEU A 118 14.61 14.22 -3.23
CA LEU A 118 16.04 14.11 -3.54
C LEU A 118 16.20 13.80 -5.04
N ALA A 119 17.14 14.47 -5.71
CA ALA A 119 17.39 14.36 -7.14
C ALA A 119 18.13 13.05 -7.49
N PHE A 120 17.53 11.91 -7.16
CA PHE A 120 17.99 10.59 -7.55
C PHE A 120 17.34 10.14 -8.86
N THR A 121 18.02 9.21 -9.54
CA THR A 121 17.45 8.51 -10.69
C THR A 121 16.24 7.67 -10.26
N PRO A 122 15.13 7.67 -11.02
CA PRO A 122 14.02 6.76 -10.76
C PRO A 122 14.46 5.30 -10.73
N GLU A 123 13.98 4.53 -9.74
CA GLU A 123 14.35 3.13 -9.55
C GLU A 123 13.50 2.22 -10.44
N SER A 124 14.15 1.32 -11.19
CA SER A 124 13.50 0.30 -12.04
C SER A 124 14.34 -0.98 -12.10
N TRP A 125 14.08 -1.91 -11.19
CA TRP A 125 14.86 -3.14 -11.06
C TRP A 125 14.44 -4.22 -12.06
N SER A 126 13.34 -4.03 -12.78
CA SER A 126 12.93 -4.86 -13.92
C SER A 126 12.89 -6.37 -13.63
N ALA A 127 12.55 -6.75 -12.39
CA ALA A 127 12.57 -8.12 -11.92
C ALA A 127 11.18 -8.78 -11.92
N VAL A 128 10.11 -7.99 -11.95
CA VAL A 128 8.71 -8.47 -11.90
C VAL A 128 7.90 -7.82 -13.02
N PHE A 129 7.00 -8.58 -13.64
CA PHE A 129 6.07 -8.05 -14.64
C PHE A 129 4.97 -7.19 -14.01
N ILE A 130 4.33 -6.31 -14.79
CA ILE A 130 3.21 -5.48 -14.30
C ILE A 130 2.06 -6.38 -13.82
N ILE A 131 1.74 -7.40 -14.61
CA ILE A 131 0.78 -8.45 -14.29
C ILE A 131 1.61 -9.72 -14.19
N ASP A 132 1.82 -10.20 -12.97
CA ASP A 132 2.58 -11.42 -12.71
C ASP A 132 1.70 -12.45 -12.02
N PRO A 133 1.10 -13.40 -12.76
CA PRO A 133 0.23 -14.43 -12.18
C PRO A 133 0.92 -15.29 -11.11
N LEU A 134 2.24 -15.50 -11.20
CA LEU A 134 2.98 -16.28 -10.21
C LEU A 134 3.09 -15.53 -8.87
N TYR A 135 3.02 -14.20 -8.90
CA TYR A 135 2.95 -13.37 -7.71
C TYR A 135 1.50 -13.16 -7.24
N THR A 136 0.61 -12.74 -8.14
CA THR A 136 -0.75 -12.33 -7.81
C THR A 136 -1.64 -13.50 -7.39
N VAL A 137 -1.58 -14.65 -8.07
CA VAL A 137 -2.52 -15.76 -7.83
C VAL A 137 -2.32 -16.40 -6.46
N PRO A 138 -1.09 -16.77 -6.02
CA PRO A 138 -0.91 -17.35 -4.68
C PRO A 138 -1.33 -16.37 -3.58
N LEU A 139 -1.01 -15.08 -3.74
CA LEU A 139 -1.37 -14.04 -2.79
C LEU A 139 -2.90 -13.85 -2.72
N LEU A 140 -3.56 -13.82 -3.87
CA LEU A 140 -5.01 -13.72 -3.97
C LEU A 140 -5.69 -14.93 -3.30
N LEU A 141 -5.21 -16.14 -3.55
CA LEU A 141 -5.73 -17.34 -2.90
C LEU A 141 -5.59 -17.28 -1.38
N ALA A 142 -4.45 -16.79 -0.86
CA ALA A 142 -4.25 -16.61 0.57
C ALA A 142 -5.23 -15.59 1.17
N VAL A 143 -5.44 -14.45 0.50
CA VAL A 143 -6.41 -13.41 0.90
C VAL A 143 -7.85 -13.94 0.87
N LEU A 144 -8.22 -14.68 -0.17
CA LEU A 144 -9.54 -15.30 -0.29
C LEU A 144 -9.76 -16.38 0.78
N ALA A 145 -8.75 -17.20 1.06
CA ALA A 145 -8.81 -18.17 2.15
C ALA A 145 -8.98 -17.48 3.51
N ALA A 146 -8.25 -16.39 3.75
CA ALA A 146 -8.40 -15.59 4.98
C ALA A 146 -9.79 -14.93 5.07
N ALA A 147 -10.38 -14.52 3.94
CA ALA A 147 -11.74 -14.01 3.87
C ALA A 147 -12.75 -15.11 4.23
N ALA A 148 -12.59 -16.32 3.68
CA ALA A 148 -13.48 -17.45 3.89
C ALA A 148 -13.40 -18.01 5.32
N VAL A 149 -12.20 -18.32 5.80
CA VAL A 149 -11.97 -18.92 7.13
C VAL A 149 -12.14 -17.87 8.25
N GLY A 150 -11.89 -16.59 7.95
CA GLY A 150 -11.86 -15.51 8.92
C GLY A 150 -10.45 -15.19 9.39
N VAL A 151 -10.22 -13.91 9.69
CA VAL A 151 -8.90 -13.37 10.06
C VAL A 151 -8.69 -13.34 11.59
N SER A 152 -9.70 -13.74 12.36
CA SER A 152 -9.60 -13.85 13.82
C SER A 152 -8.85 -15.12 14.20
N ARG A 153 -7.65 -14.98 14.77
CA ARG A 153 -7.09 -16.05 15.60
C ARG A 153 -7.98 -16.21 16.82
N THR A 154 -8.82 -17.23 16.83
CA THR A 154 -9.27 -17.86 18.07
C THR A 154 -8.02 -18.46 18.72
N MET A 155 -7.48 -17.76 19.70
CA MET A 155 -6.61 -18.33 20.74
C MET A 155 -7.15 -17.84 22.07
#